data_AF-A0A7V5G731-F1
#
_entry.id   AF-A0A7V5G731-F1
#
_cell.length_a   1.000
_cell.length_b   1.000
_cell.length_c   1.000
_cell.angle_alpha   90.00
_cell.angle_beta   90.00
_cell.angle_gamma   90.00
#
_symmetry.space_group_name_H-M   'P 1'
#
loop_
_entity.id
_entity.type
_entity.pdbx_description
1 polymer ?
#
loop_
_entity_poly.entity_id
_entity_poly.type
_entity_poly.pdbx_seq_one_letter_code
_entity_poly.pdbx_strand_id
1 'polypeptide(L)'
;MSLYIKIGKYFTINKITRGFVISLLASGAIYLDWIGIVSPLLNTILGILAFYYLLKANSIEWFWSGFFIGSLWFWWICMSFFNY
;
A
#
# COMPACT_ATOMS: atom_id res chain seq x y z
N MET A 1 -26.88 18.98 0.47
CA MET A 1 -27.19 17.56 0.22
C MET A 1 -26.27 16.90 -0.82
N SER A 2 -26.08 17.48 -2.02
CA SER A 2 -25.26 16.89 -3.10
C SER A 2 -23.78 16.63 -2.74
N LEU A 3 -23.16 17.51 -1.95
CA LEU A 3 -21.73 17.41 -1.60
C LEU A 3 -21.40 16.18 -0.72
N TYR A 4 -22.28 15.84 0.22
CA TYR A 4 -22.12 14.69 1.12
C TYR A 4 -22.16 13.35 0.37
N ILE A 5 -23.03 13.24 -0.65
CA ILE A 5 -23.13 12.06 -1.51
C ILE A 5 -21.84 11.88 -2.34
N LYS A 6 -21.22 13.00 -2.74
CA LYS A 6 -19.97 13.00 -3.53
C LYS A 6 -18.77 12.52 -2.70
N ILE A 7 -18.70 12.91 -1.42
CA ILE A 7 -17.66 12.45 -0.47
C ILE A 7 -17.87 10.98 -0.08
N GLY A 8 -19.11 10.52 0.09
CA GLY A 8 -19.41 9.13 0.41
C GLY A 8 -18.87 8.12 -0.61
N LYS A 9 -18.75 8.51 -1.90
CA LYS A 9 -18.12 7.68 -2.94
C LYS A 9 -16.62 7.43 -2.73
N TYR A 10 -15.91 8.27 -1.98
CA TYR A 10 -14.49 8.08 -1.66
C TYR A 10 -14.28 7.06 -0.54
N PHE A 11 -15.29 6.87 0.31
CA PHE A 11 -15.26 5.95 1.45
C PHE A 11 -16.05 4.66 1.17
N THR A 12 -16.01 4.17 -0.07
CA THR A 12 -16.53 2.83 -0.37
C THR A 12 -15.52 1.78 0.09
N ILE A 13 -15.97 0.82 0.90
CA ILE A 13 -15.16 -0.30 1.43
C ILE A 13 -14.34 -0.97 0.32
N ASN A 14 -14.96 -1.27 -0.83
CA ASN A 14 -14.26 -1.89 -1.96
C ASN A 14 -13.04 -1.10 -2.47
N LYS A 15 -13.11 0.25 -2.44
CA LYS A 15 -12.01 1.12 -2.89
C LYS A 15 -10.89 1.16 -1.86
N ILE A 16 -11.25 1.22 -0.58
CA ILE A 16 -10.31 1.20 0.55
C ILE A 16 -9.56 -0.14 0.57
N THR A 17 -10.27 -1.26 0.50
CA THR A 17 -9.66 -2.60 0.51
C THR A 17 -8.71 -2.81 -0.66
N ARG A 18 -9.05 -2.31 -1.86
CA ARG A 18 -8.14 -2.38 -3.02
C ARG A 18 -6.88 -1.54 -2.81
N GLY A 19 -7.01 -0.32 -2.28
CA GLY A 19 -5.86 0.51 -1.89
C GLY A 19 -4.97 -0.19 -0.86
N PHE A 20 -5.58 -0.84 0.13
CA PHE A 20 -4.88 -1.61 1.16
C PHE A 20 -4.11 -2.81 0.57
N VAL A 21 -4.72 -3.59 -0.33
CA VAL A 21 -4.04 -4.71 -0.99
C VAL A 21 -2.84 -4.23 -1.81
N ILE A 22 -2.98 -3.12 -2.55
CA ILE A 22 -1.85 -2.53 -3.30
C ILE A 22 -0.73 -2.13 -2.34
N SER A 23 -1.08 -1.53 -1.20
CA SER A 23 -0.09 -1.11 -0.20
C SER A 23 0.65 -2.26 0.45
N LEU A 24 -0.03 -3.39 0.68
CA LEU A 24 0.58 -4.62 1.18
C LEU A 24 1.53 -5.23 0.16
N LEU A 25 1.17 -5.23 -1.13
CA LEU A 25 2.07 -5.69 -2.19
C LEU A 25 3.31 -4.80 -2.31
N ALA A 26 3.12 -3.48 -2.26
CA ALA A 26 4.21 -2.50 -2.35
C ALA A 26 5.15 -2.55 -1.15
N SER A 27 4.62 -2.74 0.06
CA SER A 27 5.41 -2.77 1.30
C SER A 27 5.86 -4.17 1.69
N GLY A 28 5.26 -5.22 1.11
CA GLY A 28 5.48 -6.61 1.47
C GLY A 28 6.94 -7.03 1.35
N ALA A 29 7.67 -6.50 0.35
CA ALA A 29 9.10 -6.75 0.19
C ALA A 29 9.92 -6.30 1.43
N ILE A 30 9.56 -5.18 2.05
CA ILE A 30 10.25 -4.64 3.24
C ILE A 30 9.99 -5.54 4.46
N TYR A 31 8.74 -5.97 4.64
CA TYR A 31 8.37 -6.83 5.78
C TYR A 31 8.90 -8.26 5.63
N LEU A 32 8.96 -8.80 4.41
CA LEU A 32 9.59 -10.09 4.14
C LEU A 32 11.08 -10.05 4.45
N ASP A 33 11.74 -8.96 4.09
CA ASP A 33 13.15 -8.71 4.41
C ASP A 33 13.37 -8.67 5.94
N TRP A 34 12.49 -7.98 6.68
CA TRP A 34 12.52 -7.94 8.14
C TRP A 34 12.37 -9.31 8.82
N ILE A 35 11.57 -10.21 8.25
CA ILE A 35 11.38 -11.58 8.76
C ILE A 35 12.57 -12.50 8.38
N GLY A 36 13.51 -12.01 7.56
CA GLY A 36 14.67 -12.78 7.09
C GLY A 36 14.40 -13.65 5.87
N ILE A 37 13.26 -13.46 5.20
CA ILE A 37 12.92 -14.16 3.95
C ILE A 37 13.28 -13.25 2.78
N VAL A 38 14.58 -13.24 2.45
CA VAL A 38 15.10 -12.44 1.34
C VAL A 38 15.21 -13.33 0.12
N SER A 39 14.25 -13.21 -0.80
CA SER A 39 14.38 -13.79 -2.13
C SER A 39 14.15 -12.72 -3.21
N PRO A 40 15.14 -12.50 -4.10
CA PRO A 40 15.04 -11.44 -5.11
C PRO A 40 13.89 -11.69 -6.10
N LEU A 41 13.53 -12.97 -6.34
CA LEU A 41 12.36 -13.32 -7.15
C LEU A 41 11.05 -12.88 -6.52
N LEU A 42 10.81 -13.16 -5.22
CA LEU A 42 9.56 -12.73 -4.57
C LEU A 42 9.46 -11.21 -4.52
N ASN A 43 10.55 -10.52 -4.21
CA ASN A 43 10.57 -9.06 -4.18
C ASN A 43 10.23 -8.46 -5.55
N THR A 44 10.76 -9.05 -6.62
CA THR A 44 10.47 -8.61 -8.00
C THR A 44 9.01 -8.87 -8.36
N ILE A 45 8.48 -10.05 -8.02
CA ILE A 45 7.07 -10.39 -8.27
C ILE A 45 6.14 -9.44 -7.51
N LEU A 46 6.42 -9.17 -6.23
CA LEU A 46 5.64 -8.25 -5.41
C LEU A 46 5.69 -6.82 -5.96
N GLY A 47 6.87 -6.33 -6.35
CA GLY A 47 7.02 -5.03 -6.99
C GLY A 47 6.23 -4.92 -8.29
N ILE A 48 6.34 -5.92 -9.18
CA ILE A 48 5.60 -5.94 -10.45
C ILE A 48 4.09 -5.98 -10.20
N LEU A 49 3.62 -6.81 -9.27
CA LEU A 49 2.20 -6.88 -8.92
C LEU A 49 1.71 -5.56 -8.33
N ALA A 50 2.48 -4.93 -7.45
CA ALA A 50 2.16 -3.63 -6.88
C ALA A 50 2.02 -2.58 -8.01
N PHE A 51 2.99 -2.48 -8.92
CA PHE A 51 2.93 -1.57 -10.06
C PHE A 51 1.76 -1.87 -10.99
N TYR A 52 1.50 -3.14 -11.30
CA TYR A 52 0.39 -3.56 -12.16
C TYR A 52 -0.97 -3.15 -11.57
N TYR A 53 -1.21 -3.45 -10.28
CA TYR A 53 -2.45 -3.07 -9.62
C TYR A 53 -2.57 -1.56 -9.42
N LEU A 54 -1.46 -0.86 -9.17
CA LEU A 54 -1.44 0.58 -9.05
C LEU A 54 -1.76 1.26 -10.40
N LEU A 55 -1.21 0.81 -11.51
CA LEU A 55 -1.56 1.33 -12.85
C LEU A 55 -3.02 1.07 -13.23
N LYS A 56 -3.60 -0.03 -12.76
CA LYS A 56 -5.02 -0.38 -13.00
C LYS A 56 -5.99 0.35 -12.06
N ALA A 57 -5.49 0.96 -10.99
CA ALA A 57 -6.31 1.55 -9.95
C ALA A 57 -6.89 2.92 -10.34
N ASN A 58 -8.08 3.23 -9.84
CA ASN A 58 -8.70 4.54 -10.02
C ASN A 58 -8.06 5.59 -9.09
N SER A 59 -8.28 6.89 -9.34
CA SER A 59 -7.73 7.99 -8.52
C SER A 59 -8.05 7.89 -7.02
N ILE A 60 -9.22 7.34 -6.65
CA ILE A 60 -9.61 7.10 -5.24
C ILE A 60 -8.76 5.98 -4.62
N GLU A 61 -8.54 4.91 -5.39
CA GLU A 61 -7.73 3.76 -4.94
C GLU A 61 -6.25 4.17 -4.84
N TRP A 62 -5.77 5.05 -5.71
CA TRP A 62 -4.43 5.69 -5.63
C TRP A 62 -4.23 6.49 -4.34
N PHE A 63 -5.23 7.28 -3.95
CA PHE A 63 -5.17 8.04 -2.71
C PHE A 63 -5.05 7.10 -1.50
N TRP A 64 -5.91 6.09 -1.43
CA TRP A 64 -5.89 5.12 -0.33
C TRP A 64 -4.64 4.25 -0.34
N SER A 65 -4.16 3.81 -1.51
CA SER A 65 -2.92 3.04 -1.60
C SER A 65 -1.74 3.86 -1.11
N GLY A 66 -1.60 5.11 -1.54
CA GLY A 66 -0.54 6.01 -1.07
C GLY A 66 -0.58 6.23 0.45
N PHE A 67 -1.78 6.45 1.02
CA PHE A 67 -1.97 6.59 2.46
C PHE A 67 -1.48 5.36 3.24
N PHE A 68 -1.87 4.16 2.81
CA PHE A 68 -1.46 2.93 3.48
C PHE A 68 0.01 2.58 3.25
N ILE A 69 0.55 2.79 2.04
CA ILE A 69 1.98 2.60 1.74
C ILE A 69 2.81 3.49 2.67
N GLY A 70 2.46 4.78 2.75
CA GLY A 70 3.12 5.71 3.65
C GLY A 70 3.06 5.23 5.09
N SER A 71 1.88 4.82 5.57
CA SER A 71 1.71 4.33 6.95
C SER A 71 2.58 3.09 7.26
N LEU A 72 2.63 2.12 6.34
CA LEU A 72 3.45 0.91 6.46
C LEU A 72 4.95 1.23 6.43
N TRP A 73 5.38 2.13 5.52
CA TRP A 73 6.77 2.57 5.45
C TRP A 73 7.17 3.42 6.66
N PHE A 74 6.26 4.23 7.22
CA PHE A 74 6.52 5.02 8.42
C PHE A 74 6.87 4.13 9.61
N TRP A 75 6.20 2.99 9.77
CA TRP A 75 6.57 2.02 10.79
C TRP A 75 8.03 1.54 10.61
N TRP A 76 8.46 1.26 9.37
CA TRP A 76 9.84 0.88 9.07
C TRP A 76 10.85 1.99 9.39
N ILE A 77 10.52 3.24 9.05
CA ILE A 77 11.34 4.41 9.36
C ILE A 77 11.49 4.57 10.88
N CYS A 78 10.41 4.40 11.65
CA CYS A 78 10.46 4.43 13.11
C CYS A 78 11.36 3.32 13.69
N MET A 79 11.27 2.10 13.18
CA MET A 79 12.17 1.00 13.60
C MET A 79 13.63 1.29 13.26
N SER A 80 13.89 2.00 12.15
CA SER A 80 15.25 2.41 11.76
C SER A 80 15.88 3.38 12.77
N PHE A 81 15.07 4.18 13.48
CA PHE A 81 15.57 5.06 14.54
C PHE A 81 15.90 4.34 15.85
N PHE A 82 15.28 3.19 16.11
CA PHE A 82 15.50 2.41 17.34
C PHE A 82 16.80 1.59 17.33
N ASN A 83 17.41 1.41 16.17
CA ASN A 83 18.65 0.64 15.97
C ASN A 83 19.93 1.50 16.00
N TYR A 84 19.85 2.73 16.51
CA TYR A 84 20.99 3.63 16.78
C TYR A 84 20.96 4.10 18.23
#